data_AF-A0A8I2BCE3-F1
#
_entry.id   AF-A0A8I2BCE3-F1
#
_cell.length_a   1.000
_cell.length_b   1.000
_cell.length_c   1.000
_cell.angle_alpha   90.00
_cell.angle_beta   90.00
_cell.angle_gamma   90.00
#
_symmetry.space_group_name_H-M   'P 1'
#
loop_
_entity.id
_entity.type
_entity.pdbx_description
1 polymer ?
#
loop_
_entity_poly.entity_id
_entity_poly.type
_entity_poly.pdbx_seq_one_letter_code
_entity_poly.pdbx_strand_id
1 'polypeptide(L)' 'MKYTKEERLDIGRQIYDGEITRHQAAELFDINEQTARGYMRLYRDHNHLPPKRRLRTTNP' A
#
# COMPACT_ATOMS: atom_id res chain seq x y z
N MET A 1 -9.56 -4.56 15.73
CA MET A 1 -8.76 -4.09 14.56
C MET A 1 -9.12 -2.63 14.34
N LYS A 2 -8.13 -1.74 14.18
CA LYS A 2 -8.33 -0.28 14.07
C LYS A 2 -9.09 0.16 12.82
N TYR A 3 -8.96 -0.61 11.73
CA TYR A 3 -9.57 -0.32 10.43
C TYR A 3 -10.42 -1.50 9.93
N THR A 4 -11.54 -1.21 9.29
CA THR A 4 -12.42 -2.14 8.53
C THR A 4 -11.71 -2.71 7.31
N LYS A 5 -12.32 -3.69 6.62
CA LYS A 5 -11.70 -4.27 5.42
C LYS A 5 -11.63 -3.25 4.29
N GLU A 6 -12.69 -2.46 4.13
CA GLU A 6 -12.87 -1.45 3.11
C GLU A 6 -11.84 -0.32 3.29
N GLU A 7 -11.64 0.16 4.53
CA GLU A 7 -10.60 1.16 4.82
C GLU A 7 -9.19 0.63 4.54
N ARG A 8 -8.92 -0.64 4.84
CA ARG A 8 -7.61 -1.26 4.50
C ARG A 8 -7.39 -1.34 3.00
N LEU A 9 -8.45 -1.60 2.23
CA LEU A 9 -8.40 -1.60 0.77
C LEU A 9 -8.14 -0.19 0.24
N ASP A 10 -8.79 0.83 0.80
CA ASP A 10 -8.57 2.22 0.43
C ASP A 10 -7.13 2.68 0.71
N ILE A 11 -6.62 2.46 1.93
CA ILE A 11 -5.23 2.75 2.28
C ILE A 11 -4.27 1.98 1.35
N GLY A 12 -4.57 0.71 1.08
CA GLY A 12 -3.81 -0.13 0.16
C GLY A 12 -3.77 0.41 -1.27
N ARG A 13 -4.89 0.98 -1.76
CA ARG A 13 -4.98 1.67 -3.06
C ARG A 13 -4.06 2.87 -3.10
N GLN A 14 -4.15 3.77 -2.13
CA GLN A 14 -3.34 5.01 -2.09
C GLN A 14 -1.84 4.69 -2.13
N ILE A 15 -1.41 3.65 -1.41
CA ILE A 15 -0.02 3.14 -1.44
C ILE A 15 0.31 2.51 -2.81
N TYR A 16 -0.60 1.72 -3.37
CA TYR A 16 -0.38 1.05 -4.65
C TYR A 16 -0.27 2.07 -5.80
N ASP A 17 -1.14 3.06 -5.87
CA ASP A 17 -1.12 4.08 -6.91
C ASP A 17 0.08 5.03 -6.74
N GLY A 18 0.59 5.13 -5.51
CA GLY A 18 1.75 5.97 -5.18
C GLY A 18 1.35 7.39 -4.77
N GLU A 19 0.09 7.58 -4.38
CA GLU A 19 -0.41 8.82 -3.79
C GLU A 19 0.30 9.09 -2.45
N ILE A 20 0.53 8.03 -1.66
CA ILE A 20 1.34 8.06 -0.45
C ILE A 20 2.34 6.90 -0.44
N THR A 21 3.48 7.09 0.22
CA THR A 21 4.45 6.02 0.47
C THR A 21 4.01 5.14 1.65
N ARG A 22 4.61 3.95 1.78
CA ARG A 22 4.40 3.07 2.95
C ARG A 22 4.80 3.74 4.28
N HIS A 23 5.80 4.62 4.25
CA HIS A 23 6.25 5.39 5.41
C HIS A 23 5.21 6.45 5.79
N GLN A 24 4.73 7.24 4.82
CA GLN A 24 3.67 8.22 5.05
C GLN A 24 2.38 7.56 5.54
N ALA A 25 2.00 6.41 4.98
CA ALA A 25 0.85 5.66 5.47
C ALA A 25 1.03 5.19 6.92
N ALA A 26 2.25 4.82 7.31
CA ALA A 26 2.55 4.44 8.68
C ALA A 26 2.32 5.60 9.66
N GLU A 27 2.76 6.81 9.30
CA GLU A 27 2.56 8.02 10.10
C GLU A 27 1.10 8.49 10.12
N LEU A 28 0.45 8.61 8.95
CA LEU A 28 -0.90 9.14 8.79
C LEU A 28 -1.97 8.28 9.46
N PHE A 29 -1.83 6.96 9.38
CA PHE A 29 -2.80 6.01 9.92
C PHE A 29 -2.35 5.41 11.25
N ASP A 30 -1.18 5.81 11.77
CA ASP A 30 -0.59 5.26 12.99
C ASP A 30 -0.64 3.72 12.97
N ILE A 31 0.00 3.18 11.92
CA ILE A 31 0.22 1.76 11.67
C ILE A 31 1.70 1.54 11.39
N ASN A 32 2.21 0.33 11.53
CA ASN A 32 3.58 0.06 11.08
C ASN A 32 3.65 -0.10 9.55
N GLU A 33 4.84 0.10 8.98
CA GLU A 33 5.07 -0.04 7.53
C GLU A 33 4.78 -1.44 6.99
N GLN A 34 4.90 -2.49 7.82
CA GLN A 34 4.58 -3.86 7.41
C GLN A 34 3.07 -4.05 7.24
N THR A 35 2.27 -3.42 8.10
CA THR A 35 0.82 -3.33 7.99
C THR A 35 0.44 -2.54 6.74
N ALA A 36 1.07 -1.39 6.50
CA ALA A 36 0.87 -0.61 5.27
C ALA A 36 1.20 -1.44 4.00
N ARG A 37 2.30 -2.21 4.02
CA ARG A 37 2.64 -3.17 2.96
C ARG A 37 1.59 -4.29 2.84
N GLY A 38 1.04 -4.75 3.95
CA GLY A 38 -0.04 -5.73 4.01
C GLY A 38 -1.31 -5.20 3.34
N TYR A 39 -1.69 -3.96 3.60
CA TYR A 39 -2.84 -3.29 2.97
C TYR A 39 -2.64 -3.12 1.47
N MET A 40 -1.43 -2.70 1.04
CA MET A 40 -1.09 -2.66 -0.39
C MET A 40 -1.22 -4.03 -1.07
N ARG A 41 -0.75 -5.11 -0.42
CA ARG A 41 -0.91 -6.49 -0.94
C ARG A 41 -2.39 -6.90 -1.00
N LEU A 42 -3.14 -6.62 0.06
CA LEU A 42 -4.58 -6.92 0.13
C LEU A 42 -5.33 -6.26 -1.02
N TYR A 43 -5.08 -4.96 -1.27
CA TYR A 43 -5.67 -4.22 -2.39
C TYR A 43 -5.31 -4.85 -3.74
N ARG A 44 -4.02 -5.17 -3.95
CA ARG A 44 -3.55 -5.80 -5.17
C ARG A 44 -4.23 -7.15 -5.42
N ASP A 45 -4.27 -8.00 -4.41
CA ASP A 45 -4.82 -9.36 -4.52
C ASP A 45 -6.36 -9.30 -4.71
N HIS A 46 -7.04 -8.37 -4.04
CA HIS A 46 -8.48 -8.15 -4.20
C HIS A 46 -8.88 -7.69 -5.61
N ASN A 47 -8.04 -6.89 -6.27
CA ASN A 47 -8.29 -6.35 -7.60
C ASN A 47 -7.58 -7.14 -8.72
N HIS A 48 -6.95 -8.28 -8.39
CA HIS A 48 -6.16 -9.10 -9.32
C HIS A 48 -5.09 -8.31 -10.10
N LEU A 49 -4.49 -7.30 -9.45
CA LEU A 49 -3.53 -6.41 -10.07
C LEU A 49 -2.13 -7.04 -10.14
N PRO A 50 -1.32 -6.73 -11.16
CA PRO A 50 0.06 -7.18 -11.20
C PRO A 50 0.86 -6.57 -10.03
N PRO A 51 1.93 -7.25 -9.55
CA PRO A 51 2.89 -6.60 -8.66
C PRO A 51 3.39 -5.33 -9.33
N LYS A 52 3.25 -4.18 -8.65
CA LYS A 52 3.81 -2.92 -9.14
C LYS A 52 5.31 -3.14 -9.26
N ARG A 53 5.80 -3.24 -10.50
CA ARG A 53 7.23 -3.35 -10.77
C ARG A 53 7.84 -2.14 -10.08
N ARG A 54 8.74 -2.36 -9.12
CA ARG A 54 9.71 -1.32 -8.80
C ARG A 54 10.40 -1.05 -10.12
N LEU A 55 10.04 0.05 -10.78
CA LEU A 55 10.91 0.66 -11.75
C LEU A 55 12.18 0.98 -10.94
N ARG A 56 13.09 0.00 -10.87
CA ARG A 56 14.49 0.29 -10.60
C ARG A 56 14.84 1.16 -11.77
N THR A 57 14.85 2.46 -11.57
CA THR A 57 15.64 3.36 -12.39
C THR A 57 17.07 2.87 -12.22
N THR A 58 17.48 1.88 -13.01
CA THR A 58 18.89 1.69 -13.33
C THR A 58 19.24 2.92 -14.14
N ASN A 59 19.74 3.93 -13.44
CA ASN A 59 20.40 5.06 -14.08
C ASN A 59 21.55 4.48 -14.92
N PRO A 60 21.63 4.76 -16.24
CA PRO A 60 22.76 4.34 -17.06
C PRO A 60 24.08 4.97 -16.61
#